data_AF-A0A1G3BX28-F1
#
_entry.id   AF-A0A1G3BX28-F1
#
_cell.length_a   1.000
_cell.length_b   1.000
_cell.length_c   1.000
_cell.angle_alpha   90.00
_cell.angle_beta   90.00
_cell.angle_gamma   90.00
#
_symmetry.space_group_name_H-M   'P 1'
#
loop_
_entity.id
_entity.type
_entity.pdbx_description
1 polymer ?
#
loop_
_entity_poly.entity_id
_entity_poly.type
_entity_poly.pdbx_seq_one_letter_code
_entity_poly.pdbx_strand_id
1 'polypeptide(L)' 'MKAFKKLIEVETDKSITVKSLPFKPGSKVEVIVFPASEEEDIFSFMDKVVKKKKIVPMSLKQIEKVVHDVRVGK' A
#
# COMPACT_ATOMS: atom_id res chain seq x y z
N MET A 1 12.07 2.22 23.58
CA MET A 1 12.78 2.96 22.50
C MET A 1 11.76 3.48 21.52
N LYS A 2 11.75 4.79 21.19
CA LYS A 2 10.85 5.34 20.16
C LYS A 2 11.59 5.29 18.82
N ALA A 3 11.13 4.44 17.91
CA ALA A 3 11.67 4.38 16.55
C ALA A 3 11.12 5.56 15.73
N PHE A 4 12.01 6.32 15.10
CA PHE A 4 11.62 7.38 14.16
C PHE A 4 11.51 6.76 12.77
N LYS A 5 10.27 6.57 12.27
CA LYS A 5 10.01 6.01 10.94
C LYS A 5 9.70 7.14 9.96
N LYS A 6 10.54 7.33 8.95
CA LYS A 6 10.30 8.25 7.83
C LYS A 6 10.45 7.50 6.52
N LEU A 7 9.37 7.43 5.75
CA LEU A 7 9.37 6.85 4.41
C LEU A 7 9.82 7.95 3.44
N ILE A 8 10.88 7.69 2.69
CA ILE A 8 11.39 8.62 1.67
C ILE A 8 11.69 7.77 0.44
N GLU A 9 11.14 8.19 -0.69
CA GLU A 9 11.37 7.55 -1.98
C GLU A 9 12.77 7.92 -2.48
N VAL A 10 13.57 6.91 -2.81
CA VAL A 10 14.94 7.07 -3.31
C VAL A 10 14.90 6.94 -4.82
N GLU A 11 15.10 8.04 -5.55
CA GLU A 11 15.38 7.99 -6.99
C GLU A 11 16.87 7.75 -7.24
N THR A 12 17.23 7.24 -8.43
CA THR A 12 18.55 6.67 -8.77
C THR A 12 19.77 7.55 -8.48
N ASP A 13 19.61 8.88 -8.39
CA ASP A 13 20.74 9.82 -8.29
C ASP A 13 20.58 10.88 -7.18
N LYS A 14 19.76 10.63 -6.14
CA LYS A 14 19.47 11.64 -5.10
C LYS A 14 20.11 11.31 -3.74
N SER A 15 20.77 12.31 -3.16
CA SER A 15 21.15 12.31 -1.75
C SER A 15 19.99 12.79 -0.88
N ILE A 16 19.64 12.02 0.16
CA ILE A 16 18.55 12.38 1.07
C ILE A 16 19.14 13.04 2.32
N THR A 17 18.80 14.31 2.51
CA THR A 17 19.15 15.03 3.74
C THR A 17 17.98 14.98 4.71
N VAL A 18 18.11 14.21 5.80
CA VAL A 18 17.13 14.18 6.88
C VAL A 18 17.42 15.32 7.85
N LYS A 19 16.66 16.42 7.74
CA LYS A 19 16.71 17.52 8.70
C LYS A 19 15.91 17.14 9.96
N SER A 20 16.44 17.46 11.14
CA SER A 20 15.76 17.33 12.45
C SER A 20 15.58 15.91 12.98
N LEU A 21 16.67 15.13 13.08
CA LEU A 21 16.67 13.92 13.89
C LEU A 21 16.52 14.27 15.39
N PRO A 22 15.78 13.49 16.19
CA PRO A 22 15.62 13.71 17.64
C PRO A 22 16.88 13.33 18.45
N PHE A 23 18.06 13.51 17.86
CA PHE A 23 19.36 13.17 18.44
C PHE A 23 20.23 14.43 18.45
N LYS A 24 21.03 14.59 19.51
CA LYS A 24 21.95 15.73 19.63
C LYS A 24 23.05 15.66 18.56
N PRO A 25 23.58 16.79 18.06
CA PRO A 25 24.74 16.80 17.18
C PRO A 25 25.91 15.99 17.77
N GLY A 26 26.60 15.19 16.94
CA GLY A 26 27.70 14.31 17.38
C GLY A 26 27.26 12.93 17.89
N SER A 27 25.96 12.64 17.95
CA SER A 27 25.46 11.30 18.31
C SER A 27 25.75 10.28 17.21
N LYS A 28 26.24 9.10 17.58
CA LYS A 28 26.31 7.95 16.65
C LYS A 28 24.91 7.35 16.52
N VAL A 29 24.42 7.24 15.29
CA VAL A 29 23.12 6.64 14.98
C VAL A 29 23.30 5.51 13.99
N GLU A 30 22.56 4.42 14.19
CA GLU A 30 22.47 3.31 13.25
C GLU A 30 21.30 3.57 12.29
N VAL A 31 21.58 3.50 10.98
CA VAL A 31 20.57 3.69 9.94
C VAL A 31 20.31 2.35 9.28
N ILE A 32 19.10 1.83 9.48
CA ILE A 32 18.65 0.59 8.85
C ILE A 32 17.79 0.97 7.66
N VAL A 33 18.28 0.70 6.45
CA VAL A 33 17.55 0.89 5.20
C VAL A 33 16.84 -0.40 4.88
N PHE A 34 15.51 -0.37 4.84
CA PHE A 34 14.73 -1.45 4.26
C PHE A 34 14.49 -1.12 2.79
N PRO A 35 14.70 -2.07 1.86
CA PRO A 35 14.13 -1.90 0.53
C PRO A 35 12.63 -1.66 0.73
N ALA A 36 12.08 -0.65 0.07
CA ALA A 36 10.64 -0.54 -0.03
C ALA A 36 10.19 -1.85 -0.63
N SER A 37 9.62 -2.75 0.18
CA SER A 37 9.08 -3.98 -0.33
C SER A 37 8.10 -3.55 -1.42
N GLU A 38 8.22 -4.16 -2.60
CA GLU A 38 7.14 -4.19 -3.59
C GLU A 38 5.96 -4.99 -3.01
N GLU A 39 5.57 -4.73 -1.76
CA GLU A 39 4.27 -5.09 -1.24
C GLU A 39 3.31 -4.25 -2.07
N GLU A 40 2.90 -4.82 -3.21
CA GLU A 40 1.73 -4.39 -3.94
C GLU A 40 0.65 -4.18 -2.89
N ASP A 41 0.32 -2.92 -2.66
CA ASP A 41 -0.79 -2.53 -1.83
C ASP A 41 -1.97 -3.46 -2.13
N ILE A 42 -2.61 -4.02 -1.11
CA ILE A 42 -3.69 -5.00 -1.25
C ILE A 42 -4.77 -4.46 -2.20
N PHE A 43 -4.99 -3.14 -2.21
CA PHE A 43 -5.89 -2.49 -3.16
C PHE A 43 -5.36 -2.54 -4.60
N SER A 44 -4.07 -2.26 -4.81
CA SER A 44 -3.41 -2.38 -6.12
C SER A 44 -3.40 -3.82 -6.66
N PHE A 45 -3.16 -4.80 -5.79
CA PHE A 45 -3.26 -6.22 -6.14
C PHE A 45 -4.69 -6.59 -6.52
N MET A 46 -5.68 -6.15 -5.73
CA MET A 46 -7.09 -6.39 -6.03
C MET A 46 -7.50 -5.78 -7.37
N ASP A 47 -7.09 -4.54 -7.65
CA ASP A 47 -7.35 -3.86 -8.93
C ASP A 47 -6.75 -4.62 -10.12
N LYS A 48 -5.53 -5.16 -9.97
CA LYS A 48 -4.91 -6.02 -10.98
C LYS A 48 -5.72 -7.29 -11.21
N VAL A 49 -6.19 -7.94 -10.14
CA VAL A 49 -7.00 -9.15 -10.23
C VAL A 49 -8.35 -8.88 -10.89
N VAL A 50 -9.03 -7.79 -10.51
CA VAL A 50 -10.32 -7.36 -11.10
C VAL A 50 -10.18 -7.13 -12.59
N LYS A 51 -9.14 -6.39 -13.03
CA LYS A 51 -8.84 -6.16 -14.45
C LYS A 51 -8.54 -7.46 -15.19
N LYS A 52 -7.66 -8.31 -14.63
CA LYS A 52 -7.25 -9.59 -15.24
C LYS A 52 -8.42 -10.56 -15.43
N LYS A 53 -9.27 -10.69 -14.41
CA LYS A 53 -10.44 -11.59 -14.43
C LYS A 53 -11.68 -10.97 -15.07
N LYS A 54 -11.58 -9.71 -15.56
CA LYS A 54 -12.70 -8.94 -16.12
C LYS A 54 -13.92 -8.93 -15.17
N ILE A 55 -13.66 -8.82 -13.87
CA ILE A 55 -14.74 -8.73 -12.88
C ILE A 55 -15.40 -7.37 -13.06
N VAL A 56 -16.68 -7.39 -13.41
CA VAL A 56 -17.45 -6.16 -13.56
C VAL A 56 -17.68 -5.58 -12.16
N PRO A 57 -17.31 -4.31 -11.91
CA PRO A 57 -17.65 -3.68 -10.65
C PRO A 57 -19.18 -3.60 -10.50
N MET A 58 -19.70 -4.15 -9.41
CA MET A 58 -21.12 -4.15 -9.11
C MET A 58 -21.37 -3.34 -7.84
N SER A 59 -22.43 -2.54 -7.87
CA SER A 59 -22.98 -1.93 -6.66
C SER A 59 -23.65 -2.98 -5.77
N LEU A 60 -23.80 -2.68 -4.48
CA LEU A 60 -24.50 -3.56 -3.53
C LEU A 60 -25.90 -3.95 -4.00
N LYS A 61 -26.64 -3.02 -4.62
CA LYS A 61 -27.97 -3.28 -5.19
C LYS A 61 -27.94 -4.29 -6.35
N GLN A 62 -26.88 -4.26 -7.16
CA GLN A 62 -26.70 -5.22 -8.25
C GLN A 62 -26.35 -6.60 -7.71
N ILE A 63 -25.51 -6.67 -6.67
CA ILE A 63 -25.18 -7.94 -5.98
C ILE A 63 -26.44 -8.52 -5.34
N GLU A 64 -27.21 -7.70 -4.61
CA GLU A 64 -28.47 -8.08 -3.99
C GLU A 64 -29.46 -8.65 -5.02
N LYS A 65 -29.58 -7.99 -6.19
CA LYS A 65 -30.41 -8.49 -7.28
C LYS A 65 -29.95 -9.88 -7.78
N VAL A 66 -28.66 -10.07 -8.03
CA VAL A 66 -28.10 -11.38 -8.46
C VAL A 66 -28.39 -12.46 -7.43
N VAL A 67 -28.19 -12.18 -6.15
CA VAL A 67 -28.47 -13.13 -5.06
C VAL A 67 -29.96 -13.48 -5.00
N HIS A 68 -30.83 -12.49 -5.15
CA HIS A 68 -32.27 -12.71 -5.19
C HIS A 68 -32.72 -13.52 -6.41
N ASP A 69 -32.19 -13.23 -7.60
CA ASP A 69 -32.52 -13.95 -8.84
C ASP A 69 -32.11 -15.44 -8.72
N VAL A 70 -30.90 -15.73 -8.21
CA VAL A 70 -30.44 -17.11 -7.95
C VAL A 70 -31.30 -17.80 -6.90
N ARG A 71 -31.68 -17.10 -5.82
CA ARG A 71 -32.52 -17.66 -4.74
C ARG A 71 -33.93 -18.00 -5.23
N VAL A 72 -34.46 -17.23 -6.18
CA VAL A 72 -35.80 -17.43 -6.77
C VAL A 72 -35.75 -18.41 -7.95
N GLY A 73 -34.56 -18.90 -8.34
CA GLY A 73 -34.40 -19.92 -9.37
C GLY A 73 -34.62 -19.40 -10.80
N LYS A 74 -34.22 -18.15 -11.06
CA LYS A 74 -34.16 -17.59 -12.43
C LYS A 74 -32.74 -17.61 -12.97
#